data_AF-A0A178M2F5-F1
#
_entry.id   AF-A0A178M2F5-F1
#
_cell.length_a   1.000
_cell.length_b   1.000
_cell.length_c   1.000
_cell.angle_alpha   90.00
_cell.angle_beta   90.00
_cell.angle_gamma   90.00
#
_symmetry.space_group_name_H-M   'P 1'
#
loop_
_entity.id
_entity.type
_entity.pdbx_description
1 polymer ?
#
loop_
_entity_poly.entity_id
_entity_poly.type
_entity_poly.pdbx_seq_one_letter_code
_entity_poly.pdbx_strand_id
1 'polypeptide(L)'
;PPPPAVGAPQAPPPPAVEVPQAPPPPADPNAPPPPPVDPNAPPPAPLDPNAPPPPADPNAPVLPPPEPGRVDNAAGGFSYVVPAGWKISDATQISYGQALLTKLPPEGSAPDAQPPNDTSVLLGRLDLKLFAGAESDNTKAAQRLASDMGEFFMPFPGTRINQQTIPLDANGMTGVASYYEVKFTDTNKPNGQIWAGVVGAPTAPGTPRGQRTPERWFVVWLGTATNPVPQGEAVTLANSIRPWSPPPPPPPPDPNA
;
A
#
# COMPACT_ATOMS: atom_id res chain seq x y z
N PRO A 1 -69.14 -22.05 -11.53
CA PRO A 1 -67.69 -22.23 -11.80
C PRO A 1 -66.90 -20.93 -11.56
N PRO A 2 -65.93 -20.92 -10.63
CA PRO A 2 -65.04 -19.77 -10.45
C PRO A 2 -63.94 -19.70 -11.54
N PRO A 3 -63.33 -18.53 -11.78
CA PRO A 3 -62.40 -18.25 -12.89
C PRO A 3 -60.98 -18.85 -12.66
N PRO A 4 -60.12 -18.93 -13.71
CA PRO A 4 -58.83 -19.61 -13.64
C PRO A 4 -57.78 -18.80 -12.85
N ALA A 5 -56.93 -19.53 -12.12
CA ALA A 5 -55.86 -18.99 -11.29
C ALA A 5 -54.71 -18.42 -12.13
N VAL A 6 -54.30 -17.19 -11.82
CA VAL A 6 -53.13 -16.51 -12.37
C VAL A 6 -51.87 -17.07 -11.70
N GLY A 7 -50.90 -17.54 -12.47
CA GLY A 7 -49.66 -18.13 -11.97
C GLY A 7 -48.79 -17.14 -11.18
N ALA A 8 -48.24 -17.60 -10.06
CA ALA A 8 -47.31 -16.83 -9.22
C ALA A 8 -45.96 -16.60 -9.93
N PRO A 9 -45.26 -15.47 -9.69
CA PRO A 9 -43.92 -15.24 -10.20
C PRO A 9 -42.91 -16.24 -9.60
N GLN A 10 -42.04 -16.81 -10.43
CA GLN A 10 -40.93 -17.67 -10.00
C GLN A 10 -39.89 -16.84 -9.23
N ALA A 11 -39.40 -17.39 -8.10
CA ALA A 11 -38.31 -16.82 -7.32
C ALA A 11 -36.96 -16.95 -8.06
N PRO A 12 -36.03 -16.00 -7.89
CA PRO A 12 -34.68 -16.11 -8.45
C PRO A 12 -33.89 -17.27 -7.81
N PRO A 13 -32.95 -17.89 -8.54
CA PRO A 13 -32.12 -18.97 -8.02
C PRO A 13 -31.16 -18.47 -6.92
N PRO A 14 -30.77 -19.33 -5.96
CA PRO A 14 -29.80 -18.97 -4.93
C PRO A 14 -28.40 -18.71 -5.53
N PRO A 15 -27.57 -17.85 -4.91
CA PRO A 15 -26.20 -17.62 -5.32
C PRO A 15 -25.35 -18.90 -5.18
N ALA A 16 -24.47 -19.12 -6.15
CA ALA A 16 -23.52 -20.22 -6.14
C ALA A 16 -22.49 -20.04 -5.01
N VAL A 17 -22.29 -21.09 -4.22
CA VAL A 17 -21.24 -21.13 -3.19
C VAL A 17 -19.91 -21.39 -3.89
N GLU A 18 -19.01 -20.41 -3.88
CA GLU A 18 -17.62 -20.61 -4.29
C GLU A 18 -16.91 -21.52 -3.28
N VAL A 19 -16.41 -22.65 -3.78
CA VAL A 19 -15.64 -23.62 -3.00
C VAL A 19 -14.21 -23.08 -2.88
N PRO A 20 -13.61 -22.97 -1.68
CA PRO A 20 -12.21 -22.53 -1.55
C PRO A 20 -11.26 -23.48 -2.29
N GLN A 21 -10.37 -22.92 -3.12
CA GLN A 21 -9.30 -23.70 -3.76
C GLN A 21 -8.36 -24.27 -2.69
N ALA A 22 -8.10 -25.57 -2.76
CA ALA A 22 -7.17 -26.26 -1.87
C ALA A 22 -5.71 -25.82 -2.16
N PRO A 23 -4.84 -25.71 -1.13
CA PRO A 23 -3.43 -25.40 -1.31
C PRO A 23 -2.70 -26.51 -2.11
N PRO A 24 -1.62 -26.18 -2.84
CA PRO A 24 -0.85 -27.17 -3.59
C PRO A 24 -0.26 -28.25 -2.68
N PRO A 25 -0.17 -29.52 -3.12
CA PRO A 25 0.38 -30.59 -2.32
C PRO A 25 1.88 -30.37 -2.06
N PRO A 26 2.40 -30.81 -0.89
CA PRO A 26 3.84 -30.78 -0.60
C PRO A 26 4.63 -31.61 -1.62
N ALA A 27 5.84 -31.15 -1.96
CA ALA A 27 6.76 -31.88 -2.82
C ALA A 27 7.08 -33.28 -2.25
N ASP A 28 7.08 -34.30 -3.10
CA ASP A 28 7.37 -35.70 -2.73
C ASP A 28 8.84 -35.83 -2.26
N PRO A 29 9.08 -36.22 -1.00
CA PRO A 29 10.43 -36.43 -0.47
C PRO A 29 11.22 -37.55 -1.18
N ASN A 30 10.57 -38.36 -2.02
CA ASN A 30 11.18 -39.49 -2.73
C ASN A 30 11.55 -39.19 -4.19
N ALA A 31 11.44 -37.94 -4.64
CA ALA A 31 11.87 -37.58 -5.99
C ALA A 31 13.39 -37.83 -6.17
N PRO A 32 13.83 -38.58 -7.20
CA PRO A 32 15.25 -38.84 -7.41
C PRO A 32 16.01 -37.53 -7.66
N PRO A 33 17.21 -37.35 -7.08
CA PRO A 33 18.00 -36.16 -7.29
C PRO A 33 18.36 -36.00 -8.78
N PRO A 34 18.47 -34.75 -9.28
CA PRO A 34 18.85 -34.51 -10.67
C PRO A 34 20.22 -35.14 -10.96
N PRO A 35 20.43 -35.67 -12.18
CA PRO A 35 21.68 -36.33 -12.53
C PRO A 35 22.85 -35.34 -12.44
N PRO A 36 24.02 -35.80 -11.98
CA PRO A 36 25.22 -34.96 -11.94
C PRO A 36 25.61 -34.52 -13.35
N VAL A 37 25.93 -33.24 -13.50
CA VAL A 37 26.44 -32.66 -14.75
C VAL A 37 27.76 -33.33 -15.14
N ASP A 38 27.86 -33.80 -16.39
CA ASP A 38 29.06 -34.45 -16.92
C ASP A 38 30.22 -33.43 -17.04
N PRO A 39 31.34 -33.63 -16.31
CA PRO A 39 32.49 -32.73 -16.37
C PRO A 39 33.20 -32.67 -17.74
N ASN A 40 32.90 -33.58 -18.67
CA ASN A 40 33.47 -33.62 -20.03
C ASN A 40 32.54 -33.02 -21.09
N ALA A 41 31.40 -32.43 -20.72
CA ALA A 41 30.55 -31.75 -21.68
C ALA A 41 31.30 -30.53 -22.28
N PRO A 42 31.34 -30.37 -23.62
CA PRO A 42 31.96 -29.22 -24.24
C PRO A 42 31.31 -27.92 -23.73
N PRO A 43 32.08 -26.85 -23.49
CA PRO A 43 31.51 -25.59 -23.03
C PRO A 43 30.45 -25.10 -24.02
N PRO A 44 29.32 -24.56 -23.53
CA PRO A 44 28.27 -24.05 -24.40
C PRO A 44 28.85 -22.99 -25.33
N ALA A 45 28.50 -23.07 -26.61
CA ALA A 45 28.97 -22.13 -27.61
C ALA A 45 28.52 -20.69 -27.25
N PRO A 46 29.34 -19.66 -27.52
CA PRO A 46 28.97 -18.27 -27.27
C PRO A 46 27.66 -17.94 -27.99
N LEU A 47 26.74 -17.29 -27.27
CA LEU A 47 25.44 -16.90 -27.79
C LEU A 47 25.61 -15.88 -28.94
N ASP A 48 25.05 -16.18 -30.10
CA ASP A 48 25.02 -15.27 -31.26
C ASP A 48 24.19 -14.03 -30.91
N PRO A 49 24.74 -12.80 -31.00
CA PRO A 49 24.01 -11.56 -30.74
C PRO A 49 22.79 -11.31 -31.64
N ASN A 50 22.66 -12.06 -32.76
CA ASN A 50 21.50 -12.01 -33.65
C ASN A 50 20.50 -13.17 -33.41
N ALA A 51 20.73 -14.03 -32.41
CA ALA A 51 19.77 -15.07 -32.07
C ALA A 51 18.50 -14.44 -31.50
N PRO A 52 17.30 -14.90 -31.92
CA PRO A 52 16.05 -14.47 -31.31
C PRO A 52 16.10 -14.76 -29.79
N PRO A 53 15.50 -13.90 -28.96
CA PRO A 53 15.56 -14.07 -27.51
C PRO A 53 15.04 -15.46 -27.13
N PRO A 54 15.67 -16.13 -26.14
CA PRO A 54 15.20 -17.43 -25.70
C PRO A 54 13.72 -17.31 -25.29
N PRO A 55 12.90 -18.34 -25.59
CA PRO A 55 11.50 -18.35 -25.17
C PRO A 55 11.42 -18.09 -23.67
N ALA A 56 10.56 -17.16 -23.27
CA ALA A 56 10.35 -16.86 -21.85
C ALA A 56 10.03 -18.17 -21.10
N ASP A 57 10.71 -18.39 -19.98
CA ASP A 57 10.47 -19.55 -19.12
C ASP A 57 9.00 -19.56 -18.69
N PRO A 58 8.22 -20.60 -19.06
CA PRO A 58 6.81 -20.70 -18.71
C PRO A 58 6.54 -20.74 -17.19
N ASN A 59 7.56 -20.96 -16.37
CA ASN A 59 7.49 -20.96 -14.90
C ASN A 59 8.06 -19.69 -14.25
N ALA A 60 8.57 -18.72 -15.02
CA ALA A 60 8.90 -17.43 -14.45
C ALA A 60 7.61 -16.80 -13.89
N PRO A 61 7.59 -16.33 -12.62
CA PRO A 61 6.45 -15.61 -12.12
C PRO A 61 6.18 -14.44 -13.07
N VAL A 62 5.01 -14.47 -13.73
CA VAL A 62 4.56 -13.38 -14.59
C VAL A 62 4.52 -12.15 -13.69
N LEU A 63 5.50 -11.25 -13.84
CA LEU A 63 5.47 -9.97 -13.14
C LEU A 63 4.15 -9.30 -13.55
N PRO A 64 3.26 -8.96 -12.61
CA PRO A 64 2.04 -8.26 -12.96
C PRO A 64 2.41 -7.00 -13.73
N PRO A 65 1.65 -6.64 -14.77
CA PRO A 65 1.95 -5.46 -15.56
C PRO A 65 2.07 -4.23 -14.63
N PRO A 66 3.03 -3.33 -14.90
CA PRO A 66 3.23 -2.16 -14.06
C PRO A 66 1.94 -1.37 -13.97
N GLU A 67 1.41 -1.25 -12.76
CA GLU A 67 0.23 -0.44 -12.48
C GLU A 67 0.60 1.04 -12.71
N PRO A 68 -0.13 1.77 -13.58
CA PRO A 68 0.14 3.17 -13.83
C PRO A 68 0.15 3.98 -12.52
N GLY A 69 1.19 4.79 -12.32
CA GLY A 69 1.33 5.62 -11.11
C GLY A 69 1.83 4.87 -9.87
N ARG A 70 2.21 3.58 -9.97
CA ARG A 70 2.94 2.90 -8.88
C ARG A 70 4.35 3.47 -8.74
N VAL A 71 4.74 3.73 -7.50
CA VAL A 71 6.04 4.25 -7.12
C VAL A 71 6.67 3.34 -6.09
N ASP A 72 7.96 3.05 -6.30
CA ASP A 72 8.77 2.23 -5.43
C ASP A 72 9.56 3.09 -4.44
N ASN A 73 9.38 2.83 -3.14
CA ASN A 73 10.10 3.49 -2.05
C ASN A 73 11.08 2.52 -1.39
N ALA A 74 12.30 2.45 -1.96
CA ALA A 74 13.37 1.57 -1.48
C ALA A 74 13.71 1.78 -0.01
N ALA A 75 13.82 3.03 0.43
CA ALA A 75 14.18 3.35 1.81
C ALA A 75 13.08 2.95 2.81
N GLY A 76 11.82 2.98 2.40
CA GLY A 76 10.67 2.55 3.20
C GLY A 76 10.34 1.06 3.10
N GLY A 77 10.88 0.37 2.10
CA GLY A 77 10.61 -1.04 1.82
C GLY A 77 9.20 -1.31 1.28
N PHE A 78 8.61 -0.38 0.55
CA PHE A 78 7.25 -0.53 -0.01
C PHE A 78 7.06 0.18 -1.34
N SER A 79 6.02 -0.21 -2.07
CA SER A 79 5.49 0.50 -3.22
C SER A 79 4.03 0.90 -2.99
N TYR A 80 3.56 1.94 -3.68
CA TYR A 80 2.20 2.46 -3.56
C TYR A 80 1.78 3.14 -4.87
N VAL A 81 0.47 3.33 -5.08
CA VAL A 81 -0.05 4.07 -6.25
C VAL A 81 -0.33 5.51 -5.86
N VAL A 82 0.25 6.48 -6.58
CA VAL A 82 0.00 7.90 -6.35
C VAL A 82 -1.45 8.22 -6.74
N PRO A 83 -2.27 8.82 -5.85
CA PRO A 83 -3.64 9.17 -6.21
C PRO A 83 -3.68 10.21 -7.35
N ALA A 84 -4.72 10.16 -8.17
CA ALA A 84 -4.88 11.11 -9.27
C ALA A 84 -4.92 12.56 -8.76
N GLY A 85 -4.23 13.48 -9.45
CA GLY A 85 -4.13 14.87 -9.00
C GLY A 85 -3.16 15.08 -7.84
N TRP A 86 -2.32 14.11 -7.50
CA TRP A 86 -1.24 14.25 -6.52
C TRP A 86 0.13 14.08 -7.15
N LYS A 87 1.14 14.70 -6.56
CA LYS A 87 2.54 14.48 -6.90
C LYS A 87 3.35 14.23 -5.64
N ILE A 88 4.44 13.50 -5.80
CA ILE A 88 5.46 13.35 -4.76
C ILE A 88 6.22 14.67 -4.65
N SER A 89 6.27 15.23 -3.45
CA SER A 89 7.10 16.40 -3.14
C SER A 89 8.55 15.98 -2.99
N ASP A 90 9.47 16.83 -3.45
CA ASP A 90 10.90 16.50 -3.57
C ASP A 90 11.50 15.97 -2.25
N ALA A 91 12.10 14.79 -2.35
CA ALA A 91 12.44 13.89 -1.25
C ALA A 91 13.77 14.21 -0.56
N THR A 92 14.47 15.28 -0.98
CA THR A 92 15.78 15.66 -0.43
C THR A 92 15.76 16.01 1.06
N GLN A 93 14.59 16.24 1.66
CA GLN A 93 14.42 16.43 3.11
C GLN A 93 13.83 15.23 3.88
N ILE A 94 13.46 14.15 3.19
CA ILE A 94 12.72 13.03 3.79
C ILE A 94 13.64 11.80 3.91
N SER A 95 14.55 11.85 4.88
CA SER A 95 15.73 11.00 4.93
C SER A 95 15.53 9.53 5.36
N TYR A 96 14.29 9.07 5.59
CA TYR A 96 14.04 7.80 6.31
C TYR A 96 12.89 6.95 5.73
N GLY A 97 12.73 6.90 4.40
CA GLY A 97 11.77 6.00 3.77
C GLY A 97 10.30 6.42 3.93
N GLN A 98 10.06 7.72 4.09
CA GLN A 98 8.75 8.32 4.00
C GLN A 98 8.60 9.01 2.63
N ALA A 99 7.37 9.28 2.22
CA ALA A 99 7.05 10.11 1.06
C ALA A 99 5.96 11.11 1.43
N LEU A 100 6.13 12.34 0.96
CA LEU A 100 5.13 13.40 1.08
C LEU A 100 4.48 13.60 -0.28
N LEU A 101 3.15 13.60 -0.33
CA LEU A 101 2.37 13.95 -1.50
C LEU A 101 1.72 15.31 -1.28
N THR A 102 1.78 16.14 -2.32
CA THR A 102 1.06 17.42 -2.41
C THR A 102 0.08 17.38 -3.56
N LYS A 103 -1.08 17.99 -3.35
CA LYS A 103 -2.13 18.07 -4.37
C LYS A 103 -1.69 19.00 -5.51
N LEU A 104 -1.94 18.59 -6.74
CA LEU A 104 -1.71 19.42 -7.92
C LEU A 104 -2.78 20.53 -7.99
N PRO A 105 -2.48 21.67 -8.63
CA PRO A 105 -3.51 22.62 -9.02
C PRO A 105 -4.59 21.92 -9.85
N PRO A 106 -5.86 22.34 -9.77
CA PRO A 106 -6.93 21.80 -10.60
C PRO A 106 -6.57 21.83 -12.09
N GLU A 107 -7.02 20.82 -12.85
CA GLU A 107 -6.79 20.81 -14.30
C GLU A 107 -7.38 22.07 -14.96
N GLY A 108 -6.63 22.66 -15.89
CA GLY A 108 -6.99 23.93 -16.52
C GLY A 108 -6.64 25.19 -15.71
N SER A 109 -6.02 25.04 -14.54
CA SER A 109 -5.45 26.18 -13.80
C SER A 109 -4.32 26.83 -14.60
N ALA A 110 -4.11 28.14 -14.38
CA ALA A 110 -2.99 28.86 -14.98
C ALA A 110 -1.64 28.18 -14.64
N PRO A 111 -0.61 28.30 -15.52
CA PRO A 111 0.69 27.67 -15.30
C PRO A 111 1.36 27.99 -13.96
N ASP A 112 1.07 29.18 -13.40
CA ASP A 112 1.61 29.67 -12.13
C ASP A 112 0.65 29.46 -10.94
N ALA A 113 -0.41 28.67 -11.12
CA ALA A 113 -1.35 28.39 -10.04
C ALA A 113 -0.66 27.63 -8.90
N GLN A 114 -0.73 28.20 -7.70
CA GLN A 114 -0.16 27.57 -6.52
C GLN A 114 -0.99 26.35 -6.11
N PRO A 115 -0.36 25.20 -5.79
CA PRO A 115 -1.08 24.04 -5.27
C PRO A 115 -1.73 24.35 -3.91
N PRO A 116 -2.82 23.66 -3.55
CA PRO A 116 -3.38 23.71 -2.21
C PRO A 116 -2.31 23.40 -1.14
N ASN A 117 -2.26 24.21 -0.10
CA ASN A 117 -1.29 24.08 1.01
C ASN A 117 -1.93 23.58 2.31
N ASP A 118 -3.24 23.38 2.32
CA ASP A 118 -4.05 22.96 3.45
C ASP A 118 -4.43 21.46 3.38
N THR A 119 -3.86 20.73 2.43
CA THR A 119 -3.98 19.27 2.32
C THR A 119 -2.66 18.64 1.90
N SER A 120 -2.31 17.51 2.53
CA SER A 120 -1.09 16.76 2.23
C SER A 120 -1.24 15.31 2.64
N VAL A 121 -0.43 14.43 2.05
CA VAL A 121 -0.38 13.01 2.43
C VAL A 121 1.04 12.63 2.82
N LEU A 122 1.21 12.09 4.02
CA LEU A 122 2.46 11.52 4.47
C LEU A 122 2.30 10.00 4.54
N LEU A 123 3.20 9.27 3.89
CA LEU A 123 3.25 7.81 3.95
C LEU A 123 4.65 7.33 4.26
N GLY A 124 4.78 6.15 4.85
CA GLY A 124 6.09 5.62 5.17
C GLY A 124 6.02 4.35 6.01
N ARG A 125 7.19 3.85 6.36
CA ARG A 125 7.30 2.71 7.28
C ARG A 125 6.92 3.14 8.70
N LEU A 126 6.07 2.35 9.34
CA LEU A 126 5.69 2.55 10.73
C LEU A 126 6.76 1.91 11.64
N ASP A 127 7.82 2.67 11.93
CA ASP A 127 8.87 2.23 12.85
C ASP A 127 8.42 2.36 14.32
N LEU A 128 8.99 1.55 15.19
CA LEU A 128 8.79 1.52 16.65
C LEU A 128 9.15 2.84 17.35
N LYS A 129 9.96 3.69 16.70
CA LYS A 129 10.26 5.05 17.17
C LYS A 129 9.08 5.99 16.99
N LEU A 130 8.24 5.74 15.98
CA LEU A 130 6.94 6.37 15.90
C LEU A 130 6.10 5.68 16.97
N PHE A 131 5.58 6.46 17.90
CA PHE A 131 4.82 6.00 19.06
C PHE A 131 3.75 4.94 18.71
N ALA A 132 3.08 5.09 17.56
CA ALA A 132 2.14 4.11 17.01
C ALA A 132 2.75 2.76 16.57
N GLY A 133 4.03 2.71 16.20
CA GLY A 133 4.71 1.50 15.77
C GLY A 133 4.96 0.49 16.89
N ALA A 134 4.94 0.91 18.15
CA ALA A 134 5.04 0.00 19.31
C ALA A 134 3.72 -0.73 19.63
N GLU A 135 2.60 -0.29 19.06
CA GLU A 135 1.29 -0.90 19.33
C GLU A 135 1.22 -2.31 18.75
N SER A 136 0.61 -3.24 19.49
CA SER A 136 0.42 -4.63 19.06
C SER A 136 -0.81 -4.84 18.18
N ASP A 137 -1.59 -3.79 17.94
CA ASP A 137 -2.85 -3.83 17.19
C ASP A 137 -2.94 -2.65 16.21
N ASN A 138 -3.47 -2.90 15.01
CA ASN A 138 -3.55 -1.89 13.95
C ASN A 138 -4.60 -0.81 14.25
N THR A 139 -5.67 -1.12 15.00
CA THR A 139 -6.64 -0.11 15.45
C THR A 139 -6.00 0.88 16.40
N LYS A 140 -5.28 0.38 17.42
CA LYS A 140 -4.56 1.23 18.37
C LYS A 140 -3.46 2.04 17.69
N ALA A 141 -2.70 1.42 16.78
CA ALA A 141 -1.68 2.10 15.99
C ALA A 141 -2.28 3.26 15.19
N ALA A 142 -3.39 3.03 14.47
CA ALA A 142 -4.05 4.05 13.67
C ALA A 142 -4.63 5.20 14.52
N GLN A 143 -5.27 4.90 15.64
CA GLN A 143 -5.81 5.93 16.55
C GLN A 143 -4.72 6.78 17.21
N ARG A 144 -3.62 6.13 17.62
CA ARG A 144 -2.47 6.82 18.20
C ARG A 144 -1.76 7.68 17.16
N LEU A 145 -1.54 7.13 15.96
CA LEU A 145 -0.96 7.85 14.84
C LEU A 145 -1.81 9.08 14.48
N ALA A 146 -3.13 8.92 14.35
CA ALA A 146 -4.04 10.03 14.09
C ALA A 146 -3.93 11.09 15.19
N SER A 147 -3.84 10.68 16.46
CA SER A 147 -3.74 11.61 17.59
C SER A 147 -2.42 12.39 17.59
N ASP A 148 -1.29 11.69 17.48
CA ASP A 148 0.05 12.28 17.50
C ASP A 148 0.24 13.22 16.29
N MET A 149 -0.20 12.80 15.11
CA MET A 149 -0.12 13.60 13.89
C MET A 149 -1.13 14.74 13.90
N GLY A 150 -2.31 14.54 14.49
CA GLY A 150 -3.29 15.61 14.65
C GLY A 150 -2.76 16.72 15.56
N GLU A 151 -2.11 16.39 16.66
CA GLU A 151 -1.48 17.38 17.54
C GLU A 151 -0.32 18.12 16.84
N PHE A 152 0.49 17.38 16.07
CA PHE A 152 1.61 17.97 15.35
C PHE A 152 1.19 18.91 14.21
N PHE A 153 0.24 18.50 13.37
CA PHE A 153 -0.18 19.26 12.19
C PHE A 153 -1.31 20.25 12.47
N MET A 154 -2.08 20.06 13.54
CA MET A 154 -3.17 20.93 13.95
C MET A 154 -3.01 21.34 15.42
N PRO A 155 -1.99 22.17 15.77
CA PRO A 155 -1.67 22.51 17.16
C PRO A 155 -2.68 23.46 17.81
N PHE A 156 -3.74 23.85 17.09
CA PHE A 156 -4.75 24.79 17.57
C PHE A 156 -5.80 24.05 18.41
N PRO A 157 -6.31 24.69 19.50
CA PRO A 157 -7.35 24.10 20.32
C PRO A 157 -8.63 23.86 19.51
N GLY A 158 -9.26 22.71 19.76
CA GLY A 158 -10.50 22.32 19.09
C GLY A 158 -11.08 21.04 19.65
N THR A 159 -12.27 20.68 19.15
CA THR A 159 -12.99 19.48 19.55
C THR A 159 -13.00 18.48 18.39
N ARG A 160 -12.66 17.22 18.69
CA ARG A 160 -12.77 16.12 17.70
C ARG A 160 -14.24 15.78 17.47
N ILE A 161 -14.64 15.72 16.20
CA ILE A 161 -15.98 15.34 15.75
C ILE A 161 -15.88 14.33 14.61
N ASN A 162 -17.00 13.68 14.27
CA ASN A 162 -17.10 12.77 13.11
C ASN A 162 -16.04 11.64 13.10
N GLN A 163 -15.73 11.12 14.29
CA GLN A 163 -14.72 10.07 14.46
C GLN A 163 -15.19 8.75 13.83
N GLN A 164 -14.33 8.13 13.04
CA GLN A 164 -14.61 6.88 12.34
C GLN A 164 -13.41 5.94 12.40
N THR A 165 -13.70 4.64 12.34
CA THR A 165 -12.71 3.56 12.18
C THR A 165 -13.08 2.78 10.92
N ILE A 166 -12.11 2.59 10.03
CA ILE A 166 -12.33 2.04 8.69
C ILE A 166 -11.40 0.82 8.53
N PRO A 167 -11.92 -0.38 8.25
CA PRO A 167 -11.07 -1.54 7.98
C PRO A 167 -10.33 -1.36 6.64
N LEU A 168 -9.09 -1.83 6.58
CA LEU A 168 -8.24 -1.81 5.40
C LEU A 168 -7.79 -3.23 5.05
N ASP A 169 -7.57 -3.46 3.76
CA ASP A 169 -7.03 -4.71 3.21
C ASP A 169 -6.08 -4.38 2.05
N ALA A 170 -4.79 -4.35 2.36
CA ALA A 170 -3.74 -4.09 1.40
C ALA A 170 -3.21 -5.42 0.85
N ASN A 171 -3.95 -6.02 -0.09
CA ASN A 171 -3.59 -7.28 -0.74
C ASN A 171 -3.36 -8.43 0.26
N GLY A 172 -4.29 -8.61 1.21
CA GLY A 172 -4.20 -9.61 2.28
C GLY A 172 -3.50 -9.11 3.55
N MET A 173 -2.84 -7.95 3.50
CA MET A 173 -2.33 -7.28 4.71
C MET A 173 -3.46 -6.50 5.37
N THR A 174 -3.91 -7.00 6.51
CA THR A 174 -4.95 -6.33 7.29
C THR A 174 -4.46 -4.98 7.81
N GLY A 175 -5.39 -4.05 7.94
CA GLY A 175 -5.12 -2.73 8.47
C GLY A 175 -6.37 -2.05 8.99
N VAL A 176 -6.17 -0.89 9.60
CA VAL A 176 -7.24 -0.04 10.09
C VAL A 176 -6.86 1.41 9.85
N ALA A 177 -7.84 2.22 9.50
CA ALA A 177 -7.74 3.66 9.52
C ALA A 177 -8.60 4.30 10.59
N SER A 178 -8.11 5.41 11.14
CA SER A 178 -8.85 6.30 12.01
C SER A 178 -9.03 7.65 11.32
N TYR A 179 -10.26 8.11 11.25
CA TYR A 179 -10.61 9.43 10.73
C TYR A 179 -11.25 10.26 11.83
N TYR A 180 -10.96 11.56 11.85
CA TYR A 180 -11.75 12.53 12.58
C TYR A 180 -11.58 13.93 12.01
N GLU A 181 -12.51 14.80 12.37
CA GLU A 181 -12.43 16.23 12.09
C GLU A 181 -12.17 16.98 13.39
N VAL A 182 -11.52 18.14 13.29
CA VAL A 182 -11.31 19.06 14.41
C VAL A 182 -12.08 20.33 14.14
N LYS A 183 -13.11 20.59 14.94
CA LYS A 183 -13.76 21.88 15.00
C LYS A 183 -12.92 22.79 15.90
N PHE A 184 -12.17 23.71 15.30
CA PHE A 184 -11.35 24.65 16.06
C PHE A 184 -12.20 25.60 16.90
N THR A 185 -11.65 26.04 18.03
CA THR A 185 -12.30 27.08 18.86
C THR A 185 -12.31 28.43 18.15
N ASP A 186 -11.30 28.72 17.32
CA ASP A 186 -11.28 29.87 16.43
C ASP A 186 -12.21 29.62 15.24
N THR A 187 -13.34 30.32 15.20
CA THR A 187 -14.37 30.16 14.17
C THR A 187 -13.96 30.70 12.80
N ASN A 188 -12.83 31.40 12.70
CA ASN A 188 -12.28 31.86 11.41
C ASN A 188 -11.43 30.79 10.71
N LYS A 189 -11.09 29.70 11.41
CA LYS A 189 -10.35 28.58 10.83
C LYS A 189 -11.32 27.55 10.27
N PRO A 190 -11.11 27.04 9.04
CA PRO A 190 -11.87 25.90 8.56
C PRO A 190 -11.59 24.69 9.46
N ASN A 191 -12.58 23.81 9.63
CA ASN A 191 -12.38 22.57 10.38
C ASN A 191 -11.20 21.80 9.79
N GLY A 192 -10.31 21.30 10.63
CA GLY A 192 -9.25 20.38 10.22
C GLY A 192 -9.79 18.98 10.04
N GLN A 193 -9.16 18.19 9.19
CA GLN A 193 -9.51 16.79 8.96
C GLN A 193 -8.23 15.97 8.94
N ILE A 194 -8.29 14.80 9.57
CA ILE A 194 -7.19 13.84 9.53
C ILE A 194 -7.73 12.43 9.34
N TRP A 195 -7.07 11.71 8.45
CA TRP A 195 -7.25 10.29 8.23
C TRP A 195 -5.89 9.63 8.40
N ALA A 196 -5.78 8.62 9.25
CA ALA A 196 -4.54 7.89 9.46
C ALA A 196 -4.80 6.39 9.36
N GLY A 197 -4.23 5.76 8.33
CA GLY A 197 -4.27 4.33 8.06
C GLY A 197 -2.97 3.65 8.45
N VAL A 198 -3.08 2.45 9.00
CA VAL A 198 -1.96 1.53 9.25
C VAL A 198 -2.30 0.19 8.62
N VAL A 199 -1.41 -0.33 7.78
CA VAL A 199 -1.53 -1.65 7.12
C VAL A 199 -0.30 -2.50 7.41
N GLY A 200 -0.49 -3.81 7.45
CA GLY A 200 0.59 -4.77 7.64
C GLY A 200 0.58 -5.48 8.97
N ALA A 201 1.54 -6.40 9.15
CA ALA A 201 1.55 -7.30 10.29
C ALA A 201 2.10 -6.60 11.55
N PRO A 202 1.35 -6.56 12.67
CA PRO A 202 1.88 -6.04 13.91
C PRO A 202 3.09 -6.85 14.38
N THR A 203 4.04 -6.16 15.01
CA THR A 203 5.19 -6.84 15.59
C THR A 203 4.73 -7.71 16.76
N ALA A 204 5.09 -8.99 16.76
CA ALA A 204 4.70 -9.89 17.83
C ALA A 204 5.20 -9.39 19.20
N PRO A 205 4.37 -9.50 20.26
CA PRO A 205 4.82 -9.16 21.62
C PRO A 205 6.08 -9.93 22.00
N GLY A 206 7.07 -9.23 22.57
CA GLY A 206 8.31 -9.85 23.03
C GLY A 206 9.39 -10.07 21.96
N THR A 207 9.14 -9.81 20.67
CA THR A 207 10.20 -9.87 19.63
C THR A 207 11.37 -8.94 20.04
N PRO A 208 12.63 -9.40 20.10
CA PRO A 208 13.77 -8.54 20.46
C PRO A 208 13.95 -7.38 19.48
N ARG A 209 14.32 -6.18 19.95
CA ARG A 209 14.40 -4.97 19.11
C ARG A 209 15.24 -5.14 17.84
N GLY A 210 16.34 -5.90 17.90
CA GLY A 210 17.21 -6.19 16.75
C GLY A 210 16.66 -7.22 15.76
N GLN A 211 15.56 -7.89 16.07
CA GLN A 211 14.87 -8.86 15.22
C GLN A 211 13.49 -8.38 14.76
N ARG A 212 13.14 -7.13 15.09
CA ARG A 212 11.88 -6.54 14.63
C ARG A 212 12.08 -6.02 13.21
N THR A 213 11.45 -6.69 12.26
CA THR A 213 11.23 -6.17 10.91
C THR A 213 9.77 -5.76 10.81
N PRO A 214 9.37 -4.57 11.32
CA PRO A 214 7.99 -4.14 11.18
C PRO A 214 7.69 -3.99 9.68
N GLU A 215 6.87 -4.90 9.17
CA GLU A 215 6.21 -4.83 7.86
C GLU A 215 4.89 -4.08 8.03
N ARG A 216 4.99 -2.91 8.64
CA ARG A 216 3.87 -1.99 8.79
C ARG A 216 4.19 -0.69 8.11
N TRP A 217 3.19 -0.18 7.42
CA TRP A 217 3.25 1.11 6.75
C TRP A 217 2.07 1.92 7.20
N PHE A 218 2.27 3.23 7.16
CA PHE A 218 1.24 4.18 7.51
C PHE A 218 0.97 5.12 6.34
N VAL A 219 -0.24 5.67 6.35
CA VAL A 219 -0.69 6.74 5.48
C VAL A 219 -1.43 7.74 6.36
N VAL A 220 -1.03 9.00 6.34
CA VAL A 220 -1.70 10.11 7.03
C VAL A 220 -2.11 11.11 5.97
N TRP A 221 -3.40 11.33 5.83
CA TRP A 221 -3.99 12.31 4.93
C TRP A 221 -4.56 13.46 5.76
N LEU A 222 -4.06 14.66 5.51
CA LEU A 222 -4.48 15.89 6.14
C LEU A 222 -5.36 16.69 5.18
N GLY A 223 -6.39 17.32 5.71
CA GLY A 223 -7.26 18.20 4.94
C GLY A 223 -7.91 19.25 5.81
N THR A 224 -8.74 20.07 5.18
CA THR A 224 -9.61 21.05 5.86
C THR A 224 -11.00 20.99 5.27
N ALA A 225 -11.95 21.75 5.82
CA ALA A 225 -13.26 21.93 5.19
C ALA A 225 -13.18 22.47 3.74
N THR A 226 -12.09 23.16 3.36
CA THR A 226 -11.88 23.70 2.02
C THR A 226 -11.28 22.65 1.07
N ASN A 227 -10.35 21.83 1.57
CA ASN A 227 -9.81 20.68 0.86
C ASN A 227 -10.01 19.42 1.73
N PRO A 228 -11.21 18.83 1.70
CA PRO A 228 -11.55 17.71 2.58
C PRO A 228 -10.76 16.47 2.21
N VAL A 229 -10.56 15.58 3.19
CA VAL A 229 -9.94 14.28 2.98
C VAL A 229 -10.88 13.40 2.16
N PRO A 230 -10.50 12.96 0.94
CA PRO A 230 -11.27 12.02 0.16
C PRO A 230 -11.10 10.60 0.73
N GLN A 231 -11.92 10.23 1.71
CA GLN A 231 -11.74 8.96 2.45
C GLN A 231 -11.65 7.73 1.53
N GLY A 232 -12.42 7.67 0.43
CA GLY A 232 -12.35 6.57 -0.53
C GLY A 232 -11.00 6.48 -1.25
N GLU A 233 -10.41 7.61 -1.62
CA GLU A 233 -9.06 7.67 -2.19
C GLU A 233 -8.00 7.34 -1.15
N ALA A 234 -8.18 7.76 0.11
CA ALA A 234 -7.27 7.43 1.21
C ALA A 234 -7.24 5.91 1.47
N VAL A 235 -8.42 5.25 1.45
CA VAL A 235 -8.53 3.79 1.51
C VAL A 235 -7.84 3.14 0.30
N THR A 236 -8.07 3.66 -0.91
CA THR A 236 -7.46 3.13 -2.15
C THR A 236 -5.93 3.23 -2.09
N LEU A 237 -5.39 4.36 -1.64
CA LEU A 237 -3.95 4.57 -1.44
C LEU A 237 -3.39 3.58 -0.42
N ALA A 238 -4.00 3.46 0.75
CA ALA A 238 -3.52 2.54 1.79
C ALA A 238 -3.58 1.08 1.34
N ASN A 239 -4.65 0.67 0.66
CA ASN A 239 -4.80 -0.68 0.11
C ASN A 239 -3.85 -0.95 -1.08
N SER A 240 -3.29 0.09 -1.71
CA SER A 240 -2.31 -0.06 -2.79
C SER A 240 -0.90 -0.43 -2.31
N ILE A 241 -0.65 -0.31 -1.00
CA ILE A 241 0.66 -0.56 -0.40
C ILE A 241 1.04 -2.02 -0.54
N ARG A 242 2.27 -2.26 -1.00
CA ARG A 242 2.87 -3.59 -1.09
C ARG A 242 4.30 -3.56 -0.56
N PRO A 243 4.78 -4.61 0.12
CA PRO A 243 6.20 -4.74 0.43
C PRO A 243 7.02 -4.68 -0.87
N TRP A 244 8.16 -3.99 -0.83
CA TRP A 244 9.03 -3.85 -2.00
C TRP A 244 10.50 -3.78 -1.59
N SER A 245 11.34 -4.43 -2.39
CA SER A 245 12.80 -4.38 -2.30
C SER A 245 13.40 -4.26 -3.70
N PRO A 246 14.49 -3.50 -3.89
CA PRO A 246 15.09 -3.35 -5.19
C PRO A 246 15.60 -4.71 -5.71
N PRO A 247 15.48 -4.98 -7.02
CA PRO A 247 16.04 -6.20 -7.60
C PRO A 247 17.57 -6.25 -7.43
N PRO A 248 18.17 -7.46 -7.32
CA PRO A 248 19.61 -7.59 -7.23
C PRO A 248 20.30 -6.99 -8.46
N PRO A 249 21.49 -6.37 -8.30
CA PRO A 249 22.22 -5.80 -9.42
C PRO A 249 22.58 -6.89 -10.44
N PRO A 250 22.65 -6.56 -11.74
CA PRO A 250 23.07 -7.52 -12.75
C PRO A 250 24.49 -8.04 -12.43
N PRO A 251 24.80 -9.30 -12.75
CA PRO A 251 26.15 -9.82 -12.59
C PRO A 251 27.15 -8.94 -13.39
N PRO A 252 28.36 -8.75 -12.88
CA PRO A 252 29.38 -8.01 -13.61
C PRO A 252 29.62 -8.68 -14.98
N PRO A 253 29.90 -7.90 -16.04
CA PRO A 253 30.24 -8.45 -17.35
C PRO A 253 31.43 -9.41 -17.19
N ASP A 254 31.37 -10.56 -17.87
CA ASP A 254 32.45 -11.54 -17.84
C ASP A 254 33.75 -10.86 -18.33
N PRO A 255 34.84 -10.91 -17.55
CA PRO A 255 36.13 -10.35 -17.97
C PRO A 255 36.68 -10.98 -19.26
N ASN A 256 36.10 -12.09 -19.73
CA ASN A 256 36.54 -12.83 -20.91
C ASN A 256 35.55 -12.79 -22.10
N ALA A 257 34.51 -11.95 -22.07
CA ALA A 257 33.59 -11.74 -23.19
C ALA A 257 34.13 -10.79 -24.26
#